data_AF-A0A6I2R695-F1
#
_entry.id   AF-A0A6I2R695-F1
#
_cell.length_a   1.000
_cell.length_b   1.000
_cell.length_c   1.000
_cell.angle_alpha   90.00
_cell.angle_beta   90.00
_cell.angle_gamma   90.00
#
_symmetry.space_group_name_H-M   'P 1'
#
loop_
_entity.id
_entity.type
_entity.pdbx_description
1 polymer ?
#
loop_
_entity_poly.entity_id
_entity_poly.type
_entity_poly.pdbx_seq_one_letter_code
_entity_poly.pdbx_strand_id
1 'polypeptide(L)' 'MTREEKLMKVHALLAEVSDVLVDRFFDADSEELLDEKIEVLTALKDGKPPDQIPNYYSVLENFSPDQHWD' A
#
# COMPACT_ATOMS: atom_id res chain seq x y z
N MET A 1 15.40 6.28 -8.24
CA MET A 1 14.51 7.28 -7.61
C MET A 1 15.06 7.62 -6.24
N THR A 2 15.06 8.90 -5.88
CA THR A 2 15.32 9.35 -4.51
C THR A 2 14.15 8.94 -3.60
N ARG A 3 14.34 9.07 -2.29
CA ARG A 3 13.29 8.80 -1.30
C ARG A 3 12.06 9.69 -1.50
N GLU A 4 12.29 10.99 -1.71
CA GLU A 4 11.24 11.97 -1.99
C GLU A 4 10.46 11.64 -3.27
N GLU A 5 11.16 11.25 -4.34
CA GLU A 5 10.52 10.81 -5.59
C GLU A 5 9.64 9.57 -5.39
N LYS A 6 10.06 8.64 -4.52
CA LYS A 6 9.26 7.45 -4.19
C LYS A 6 8.01 7.82 -3.41
N LEU A 7 8.13 8.66 -2.40
CA LEU A 7 6.98 9.11 -1.60
C LEU A 7 5.94 9.83 -2.47
N MET A 8 6.37 10.77 -3.33
CA MET A 8 5.47 11.43 -4.29
C MET A 8 4.75 10.43 -5.21
N LYS A 9 5.47 9.41 -5.68
CA LYS A 9 4.87 8.35 -6.51
C LYS A 9 3.86 7.49 -5.73
N VAL A 10 4.14 7.17 -4.46
CA VAL A 10 3.19 6.46 -3.58
C VAL A 10 1.90 7.26 -3.46
N HIS A 11 1.97 8.56 -3.13
CA HIS A 11 0.76 9.40 -3.03
C HIS A 11 -0.02 9.48 -4.34
N ALA A 12 0.68 9.60 -5.48
CA ALA A 12 0.03 9.63 -6.79
C ALA A 12 -0.71 8.32 -7.09
N LEU A 13 -0.09 7.17 -6.82
CA LEU A 13 -0.72 5.86 -7.01
C LEU A 13 -1.88 5.64 -6.04
N LEU A 14 -1.74 6.05 -4.77
CA LEU A 14 -2.76 5.89 -3.75
C LEU A 14 -4.08 6.59 -4.13
N ALA A 15 -4.00 7.74 -4.79
CA ALA A 15 -5.17 8.47 -5.30
C ALA A 15 -5.92 7.73 -6.42
N GLU A 16 -5.29 6.76 -7.09
CA GLU A 16 -5.87 6.01 -8.21
C GLU A 16 -6.32 4.59 -7.80
N VAL A 17 -5.89 4.08 -6.64
CA VAL A 17 -6.22 2.74 -6.16
C VAL A 17 -7.54 2.74 -5.40
N SER A 18 -8.46 1.84 -5.77
CA SER A 18 -9.72 1.63 -5.06
C SER A 18 -9.71 0.28 -4.34
N ASP A 19 -9.01 0.23 -3.21
CA ASP A 19 -8.90 -0.95 -2.35
C ASP A 19 -9.26 -0.59 -0.90
N VAL A 20 -10.17 -1.36 -0.30
CA VAL A 20 -10.76 -1.06 1.02
C VAL A 20 -9.76 -1.23 2.16
N LEU A 21 -8.82 -2.16 2.06
CA LEU A 21 -7.84 -2.36 3.11
C LEU A 21 -6.73 -1.32 3.01
N VAL A 22 -6.34 -0.96 1.80
CA VAL A 22 -5.42 0.17 1.57
C VAL A 22 -6.00 1.46 2.18
N ASP A 23 -7.25 1.80 1.91
CA ASP A 23 -7.90 3.01 2.47
C ASP A 23 -7.91 3.04 4.02
N ARG A 24 -7.97 1.87 4.66
CA ARG A 24 -8.06 1.78 6.13
C ARG A 24 -6.72 1.63 6.83
N PHE A 25 -5.77 0.93 6.22
CA PHE A 25 -4.61 0.41 6.93
C PHE A 25 -3.27 0.79 6.29
N PHE A 26 -3.28 1.40 5.12
CA PHE A 26 -2.07 1.93 4.51
C PHE A 26 -1.63 3.21 5.24
N ASP A 27 -0.35 3.28 5.61
CA ASP A 27 0.24 4.52 6.12
C ASP A 27 0.87 5.30 4.95
N ALA A 28 0.20 6.37 4.52
CA ALA A 28 0.64 7.19 3.40
C ALA A 28 1.83 8.11 3.76
N ASP A 29 2.01 8.42 5.04
CA ASP A 29 3.07 9.33 5.51
C ASP A 29 4.34 8.55 5.91
N SER A 30 4.24 7.23 6.10
CA SER A 30 5.39 6.35 6.37
C SER A 30 6.34 6.27 5.17
N GLU A 31 7.61 6.57 5.42
CA GLU A 31 8.71 6.41 4.46
C GLU A 31 9.35 5.02 4.47
N GLU A 32 8.78 4.06 5.20
CA GLU A 32 9.19 2.66 5.18
C GLU A 32 8.53 1.93 4.00
N LEU A 33 9.18 0.86 3.53
CA LEU A 33 8.66 -0.02 2.47
C LEU A 33 8.27 0.69 1.17
N LEU A 34 8.90 1.83 0.85
CA LEU A 34 8.50 2.66 -0.30
C LEU A 34 8.53 1.92 -1.64
N ASP A 35 9.48 1.00 -1.83
CA ASP A 35 9.53 0.21 -3.06
C ASP A 35 8.38 -0.79 -3.12
N GLU A 36 8.13 -1.52 -2.03
CA GLU A 36 7.02 -2.46 -1.90
C GLU A 36 5.67 -1.75 -2.04
N LYS A 37 5.50 -0.58 -1.43
CA LYS A 37 4.31 0.27 -1.58
C LYS A 37 4.07 0.61 -3.05
N ILE A 38 5.10 1.03 -3.78
CA ILE A 38 4.99 1.34 -5.21
C ILE A 38 4.61 0.09 -6.01
N GLU A 39 5.22 -1.06 -5.74
CA GLU A 39 4.92 -2.32 -6.43
C GLU A 39 3.47 -2.78 -6.18
N VAL A 40 3.03 -2.78 -4.92
CA VAL A 40 1.68 -3.18 -4.52
C VAL A 40 0.64 -2.23 -5.13
N LEU A 41 0.80 -0.92 -4.98
CA LEU A 41 -0.17 0.05 -5.50
C LEU A 41 -0.23 0.05 -7.03
N THR A 42 0.91 -0.17 -7.72
CA THR A 42 0.92 -0.33 -9.18
C THR A 42 0.15 -1.58 -9.59
N ALA A 43 0.38 -2.70 -8.91
CA ALA A 43 -0.33 -3.95 -9.18
C ALA A 43 -1.84 -3.85 -8.94
N LEU A 44 -2.26 -3.18 -7.86
CA LEU A 44 -3.66 -2.91 -7.57
C LEU A 44 -4.30 -2.00 -8.63
N LYS A 45 -3.59 -0.94 -9.04
CA LYS A 45 -4.02 -0.05 -10.14
C LYS A 45 -4.20 -0.81 -11.45
N ASP A 46 -3.35 -1.79 -11.74
CA ASP A 46 -3.44 -2.67 -12.91
C ASP A 46 -4.56 -3.72 -12.78
N GLY A 47 -5.31 -3.73 -11.67
CA GLY A 47 -6.45 -4.61 -11.44
C GLY A 47 -6.08 -6.02 -10.97
N LYS A 48 -4.84 -6.24 -10.51
CA LYS A 48 -4.47 -7.52 -9.90
C LYS A 48 -5.19 -7.67 -8.55
N PRO A 49 -5.75 -8.84 -8.24
CA PRO A 49 -6.40 -9.06 -6.96
C PRO A 49 -5.33 -9.18 -5.84
N PRO A 50 -5.62 -8.74 -4.60
CA PRO A 50 -4.66 -8.73 -3.49
C PRO A 50 -3.95 -10.06 -3.21
N ASP A 51 -4.63 -11.19 -3.38
CA ASP A 51 -4.09 -12.54 -3.18
C ASP A 51 -2.99 -12.93 -4.17
N GLN A 52 -2.88 -12.20 -5.29
CA GLN A 52 -1.84 -12.39 -6.31
C GLN A 52 -0.72 -11.37 -6.22
N ILE A 53 -0.76 -10.44 -5.27
CA ILE A 53 0.22 -9.38 -5.12
C ILE A 53 1.17 -9.74 -3.97
N PRO A 54 2.47 -9.96 -4.24
CA PRO A 54 3.47 -10.14 -3.20
C PRO A 54 3.50 -8.93 -2.26
N ASN A 55 3.72 -9.17 -0.96
CA ASN A 55 3.86 -8.12 0.06
C ASN A 55 2.62 -7.23 0.28
N TYR A 56 1.45 -7.59 -0.26
CA TYR A 56 0.22 -6.81 -0.09
C TYR A 56 -0.08 -6.48 1.38
N TYR A 57 -0.05 -7.48 2.26
CA TYR A 57 -0.30 -7.25 3.69
C TYR A 57 0.84 -6.51 4.40
N SER A 58 2.07 -6.59 3.88
CA SER A 58 3.24 -5.94 4.49
C SER A 58 3.18 -4.42 4.38
N VAL A 59 2.55 -3.87 3.34
CA VAL A 59 2.41 -2.42 3.14
C VAL A 59 1.21 -1.82 3.88
N LEU A 60 0.37 -2.67 4.48
CA LEU A 60 -0.73 -2.25 5.35
C LEU A 60 -0.20 -2.11 6.78
N GLU A 61 0.67 -1.13 7.02
CA GLU A 61 1.42 -0.98 8.27
C GLU A 61 0.53 -0.84 9.51
N ASN A 62 -0.69 -0.34 9.35
CA ASN A 62 -1.68 -0.23 10.43
C ASN A 62 -2.61 -1.45 10.54
N PHE A 63 -2.40 -2.49 9.72
CA PHE A 63 -3.16 -3.73 9.78
C PHE A 63 -2.55 -4.67 10.83
N SER A 64 -3.29 -4.89 11.92
CA SER A 64 -2.94 -5.92 12.90
C SER A 64 -3.84 -7.15 12.72
N PRO A 65 -3.30 -8.32 12.33
CA PRO A 65 -4.11 -9.53 12.14
C PRO A 65 -4.70 -10.06 13.45
N ASP A 66 -4.09 -9.73 14.59
CA ASP A 66 -4.54 -10.11 15.93
C ASP A 66 -5.53 -9.09 16.55
N GLN A 67 -5.95 -8.09 15.77
CA GLN A 67 -6.95 -7.13 16.23
C GLN A 67 -8.31 -7.83 16.31
N HIS A 68 -8.64 -8.32 17.51
CA HIS A 68 -9.99 -8.75 17.84
C HIS A 68 -10.91 -7.53 17.80
N TRP A 69 -11.78 -7.50 16.78
CA TRP A 69 -12.90 -6.57 16.71
C TRP A 69 -13.97 -7.07 17.68
N ASP A 70 -14.09 -6.40 18.83
CA ASP A 70 -15.21 -6.56 19.78
C ASP A 70 -16.50 -5.96 19.20
#